data_AF-E3QR71-F1
#
_entry.id   AF-E3QR71-F1
#
_cell.length_a   1.000
_cell.length_b   1.000
_cell.length_c   1.000
_cell.angle_alpha   90.00
_cell.angle_beta   90.00
_cell.angle_gamma   90.00
#
_symmetry.space_group_name_H-M   'P 1'
#
loop_
_entity.id
_entity.type
_entity.pdbx_description
1 polymer ?
#
loop_
_entity_poly.entity_id
_entity_poly.type
_entity_poly.pdbx_seq_one_letter_code
_entity_poly.pdbx_strand_id
1 'polypeptide(L)' 'MRGVLVTFLALVAVSVAQAPAEPYTGPCTDTACGVESEDCEAQGRQCFPFPNIAPALREGC' A
#
# COMPACT_ATOMS: atom_id res chain seq x y z
N MET A 1 9.12 31.71 14.89
CA MET A 1 9.15 31.00 13.59
C MET A 1 9.99 29.70 13.62
N ARG A 2 11.10 29.62 14.35
CA ARG A 2 11.93 28.39 14.48
C ARG A 2 11.17 27.16 15.04
N GLY A 3 10.35 27.33 16.08
CA GLY A 3 9.62 26.21 16.69
C GLY A 3 8.60 25.55 15.77
N VAL A 4 7.85 26.35 15.00
CA VAL A 4 6.82 25.88 14.06
C VAL A 4 7.42 25.01 12.96
N LEU A 5 8.61 25.37 12.47
CA LEU A 5 9.30 24.65 11.41
C LEU A 5 9.79 23.27 11.88
N VAL A 6 10.23 23.16 13.13
CA VAL A 6 10.60 21.89 13.77
C VAL A 6 9.38 20.99 13.95
N THR A 7 8.24 21.55 14.37
CA THR A 7 6.99 20.78 14.53
C THR A 7 6.46 20.25 13.20
N PHE A 8 6.53 21.06 12.13
CA PHE A 8 6.12 20.64 10.79
C PHE A 8 7.01 19.51 10.23
N LEU A 9 8.32 19.60 10.40
CA LEU A 9 9.25 18.54 9.98
C LEU A 9 9.01 17.22 10.72
N ALA A 10 8.71 17.28 12.02
CA ALA A 10 8.40 16.09 12.81
C ALA A 10 7.11 15.38 12.34
N LEU A 11 6.09 16.13 11.92
CA LEU A 11 4.84 15.57 11.40
C LEU A 11 5.02 14.86 10.06
N VAL A 12 5.83 15.42 9.14
CA VAL A 12 6.11 14.81 7.83
C VAL A 12 6.90 13.50 7.98
N ALA A 13 7.81 13.41 8.94
CA ALA A 13 8.58 12.20 9.20
C ALA A 13 7.71 11.01 9.67
N VAL A 14 6.60 11.27 10.37
CA VAL A 14 5.67 10.21 10.82
C VAL A 14 4.86 9.65 9.65
N SER A 15 4.50 10.47 8.66
CA SER A 15 3.72 10.01 7.50
C SER A 15 4.48 9.07 6.54
N VAL A 16 5.82 9.16 6.46
CA VAL A 16 6.61 8.29 5.56
C VAL A 16 6.89 6.91 6.15
N ALA A 17 6.80 6.76 7.47
CA ALA A 17 7.07 5.50 8.17
C ALA A 17 5.94 4.47 8.07
N GLN A 18 4.86 4.77 7.34
CA GLN A 18 3.67 3.92 7.23
C GLN A 18 3.78 2.88 6.10
N ALA A 19 4.89 2.85 5.36
CA ALA A 19 5.14 1.77 4.41
C ALA A 19 5.45 0.47 5.16
N PRO A 20 4.93 -0.69 4.71
CA PRO A 20 5.28 -1.96 5.33
C PRO A 20 6.79 -2.17 5.24
N ALA A 21 7.40 -2.68 6.33
CA ALA A 21 8.84 -2.95 6.39
C ALA A 21 9.30 -3.94 5.31
N GLU A 22 8.41 -4.85 4.92
CA GLU A 22 8.58 -5.80 3.83
C GLU A 22 7.47 -5.55 2.79
N PRO A 23 7.77 -4.86 1.66
CA PRO A 23 6.79 -4.73 0.59
C PRO A 23 6.50 -6.10 -0.01
N TYR A 24 5.23 -6.40 -0.29
CA TYR A 24 4.88 -7.63 -1.01
C TYR A 24 5.54 -7.60 -2.40
N THR A 25 6.37 -8.61 -2.68
CA THR A 25 7.05 -8.78 -3.98
C THR A 25 6.53 -9.98 -4.76
N GLY A 26 5.41 -10.58 -4.34
CA GLY A 26 4.83 -11.73 -5.00
C GLY A 26 4.19 -11.36 -6.35
N PRO A 27 3.71 -12.35 -7.12
CA PRO A 27 3.07 -12.11 -8.40
C PRO A 27 1.87 -11.17 -8.25
N CYS A 28 1.72 -10.23 -9.18
CA CYS A 28 0.56 -9.36 -9.30
C CYS A 28 -0.27 -9.85 -10.50
N THR A 29 -0.78 -11.08 -10.40
CA THR A 29 -1.62 -11.70 -11.43
C THR A 29 -3.06 -11.77 -10.95
N ASP A 30 -4.02 -11.65 -11.88
CA ASP A 30 -5.45 -11.69 -11.54
C ASP A 30 -5.89 -12.98 -10.83
N THR A 31 -5.14 -14.07 -10.94
CA THR A 31 -5.43 -15.37 -10.31
C THR A 31 -4.66 -15.65 -9.02
N ALA A 32 -3.75 -14.75 -8.62
CA ALA A 32 -2.93 -14.92 -7.41
C ALA A 32 -2.43 -13.54 -6.93
N CYS A 33 -3.35 -12.70 -6.47
CA CYS A 33 -3.08 -11.32 -6.12
C CYS A 33 -2.89 -11.10 -4.62
N GLY A 34 -1.91 -10.25 -4.28
CA GLY A 34 -1.69 -9.80 -2.91
C GLY A 34 -1.16 -10.89 -1.97
N VAL A 35 -1.03 -10.53 -0.69
CA VAL A 35 -0.42 -11.39 0.34
C VAL A 35 -1.15 -12.70 0.55
N GLU A 36 -2.48 -12.70 0.41
CA GLU A 36 -3.34 -13.88 0.56
C GLU A 36 -3.48 -14.70 -0.73
N SER A 37 -2.87 -14.25 -1.85
CA SER A 37 -2.97 -14.90 -3.17
C SER A 37 -4.42 -15.09 -3.64
N GLU A 38 -5.22 -14.03 -3.59
CA GLU A 38 -6.62 -14.06 -4.02
C GLU A 38 -6.76 -14.26 -5.54
N ASP A 39 -7.82 -14.97 -5.95
CA ASP A 39 -8.24 -15.06 -7.35
C ASP A 39 -9.28 -13.97 -7.65
N CYS A 40 -8.81 -12.85 -8.21
CA CYS A 40 -9.63 -11.72 -8.64
C CYS A 40 -10.41 -12.04 -9.92
N GLU A 41 -9.86 -12.87 -10.80
CA GLU A 41 -10.50 -13.28 -12.05
C GLU A 41 -11.80 -14.03 -11.76
N ALA A 42 -11.78 -14.98 -10.80
CA ALA A 42 -12.97 -15.69 -10.34
C ALA A 42 -14.05 -14.77 -9.76
N GLN A 43 -13.68 -13.56 -9.33
CA GLN A 43 -14.56 -12.54 -8.77
C GLN A 43 -14.96 -11.46 -9.78
N GLY A 44 -14.45 -11.52 -11.03
CA GLY A 44 -14.67 -10.49 -12.04
C GLY A 44 -14.01 -9.14 -11.71
N ARG A 45 -12.95 -9.16 -10.89
CA ARG A 45 -12.16 -8.00 -10.46
C ARG A 45 -10.77 -8.04 -11.10
N GLN A 46 -10.04 -6.93 -11.01
CA GLN A 46 -8.63 -6.88 -11.42
C GLN A 46 -7.71 -6.89 -10.20
N CYS A 47 -6.55 -7.50 -10.33
CA CYS A 47 -5.52 -7.45 -9.31
C CYS A 47 -4.90 -6.06 -9.22
N PHE A 48 -4.95 -5.46 -8.03
CA PHE A 48 -4.23 -4.23 -7.73
C PHE A 48 -3.00 -4.55 -6.88
N PRO A 49 -1.79 -4.15 -7.32
CA PRO A 49 -0.57 -4.50 -6.61
C PRO A 49 -0.56 -3.89 -5.21
N PHE A 50 -0.34 -4.73 -4.20
CA PHE A 50 -0.02 -4.27 -2.85
C PHE A 50 1.50 -4.00 -2.76
N PRO A 51 1.95 -2.87 -2.17
CA PRO A 51 1.15 -1.76 -1.65
C PRO A 51 0.76 -0.76 -2.76
N ASN A 52 -0.54 -0.48 -2.92
CA ASN A 52 -1.00 0.62 -3.76
C ASN A 52 -0.97 1.93 -2.97
N ILE A 53 -0.51 3.05 -3.54
CA ILE A 53 -0.51 4.34 -2.83
C ILE A 53 -1.95 4.81 -2.49
N ALA A 54 -2.92 4.50 -3.35
CA ALA A 54 -4.33 4.77 -3.09
C ALA A 54 -4.91 3.70 -2.14
N PRO A 55 -5.34 4.06 -0.91
CA PRO A 55 -5.82 3.09 0.07
C PRO A 55 -7.02 2.26 -0.42
N ALA A 56 -7.91 2.87 -1.20
CA ALA A 56 -9.08 2.21 -1.78
C ALA A 56 -8.73 1.13 -2.83
N LEU A 57 -7.47 1.05 -3.27
CA LEU A 57 -6.99 0.07 -4.24
C LEU A 57 -6.07 -0.98 -3.59
N ARG A 58 -6.08 -1.12 -2.25
CA ARG A 58 -5.20 -2.04 -1.50
C ARG A 58 -5.86 -3.37 -1.13
N GLU A 59 -7.02 -3.68 -1.69
CA GLU A 59 -7.85 -4.81 -1.26
C GLU A 59 -7.40 -6.16 -1.85
N GLY A 60 -6.30 -6.21 -2.62
CA GLY A 60 -5.84 -7.43 -3.28
C GLY A 60 -6.64 -7.74 -4.55
N CYS A 61 -7.91 -7.34 -4.60
CA CYS A 61 -8.77 -7.19 -5.76
C CYS A 61 -9.70 -6.00 -5.50
#